data_AF-A0A7Y3Z8U3-F1
#
_entry.id   AF-A0A7Y3Z8U3-F1
#
_cell.length_a   1.000
_cell.length_b   1.000
_cell.length_c   1.000
_cell.angle_alpha   90.00
_cell.angle_beta   90.00
_cell.angle_gamma   90.00
#
_symmetry.space_group_name_H-M   'P 1'
#
loop_
_entity.id
_entity.type
_entity.pdbx_description
1 polymer ?
#
loop_
_entity_poly.entity_id
_entity_poly.type
_entity_poly.pdbx_seq_one_letter_code
_entity_poly.pdbx_strand_id
1 'polypeptide(L)'
;MSRYCSQCGKSRKACICQWIVPLANEVELIILQHMSEEHRPLGTARILNLSLNHCTCLIGEDFSDSEALNALLEDDAYQHFILYPSEQSSCLSTLSADESASVKKIRLILLDGTWKKAYKMWQLSTNLHAIPTVKLPENLQGHYTIRKAPSENSLSTVEAGYHALSLVEPDKDFEPLLTAFKKMIEFQIAQMPPGVFEKNYLKGE
;
A
#
# COMPACT_ATOMS: atom_id res chain seq x y z
N MET A 1 15.79 6.98 27.28
CA MET A 1 14.98 7.40 26.11
C MET A 1 14.83 6.23 25.15
N SER A 2 13.63 5.95 24.66
CA SER A 2 13.40 4.83 23.70
C SER A 2 14.27 5.01 22.44
N ARG A 3 14.93 3.93 22.02
CA ARG A 3 15.74 3.88 20.78
C ARG A 3 14.89 3.98 19.51
N TYR A 4 13.59 3.78 19.65
CA TYR A 4 12.59 3.81 18.58
C TYR A 4 11.66 5.01 18.73
N CYS A 5 11.18 5.51 17.61
CA CYS A 5 10.14 6.53 17.53
C CYS A 5 8.81 5.93 18.00
N SER A 6 8.05 6.62 18.86
CA SER A 6 6.75 6.13 19.35
C SER A 6 5.66 6.17 18.29
N GLN A 7 5.73 7.09 17.34
CA GLN A 7 4.72 7.25 16.29
C GLN A 7 4.93 6.23 15.17
N CYS A 8 6.16 6.12 14.68
CA CYS A 8 6.43 5.27 13.53
C CYS A 8 7.11 3.95 13.94
N GLY A 9 7.67 3.78 15.14
CA GLY A 9 8.31 2.52 15.55
C GLY A 9 9.66 2.24 14.86
N LYS A 10 10.11 3.09 13.94
CA LYS A 10 11.48 3.04 13.37
C LYS A 10 12.51 3.53 14.38
N SER A 11 13.78 3.16 14.23
CA SER A 11 14.84 3.72 15.08
C SER A 11 14.86 5.24 14.94
N ARG A 12 15.25 5.99 16.00
CA ARG A 12 15.27 7.46 15.93
C ARG A 12 16.09 8.01 14.77
N LYS A 13 17.18 7.32 14.39
CA LYS A 13 18.03 7.70 13.25
C LYS A 13 17.32 7.51 11.90
N ALA A 14 16.50 6.47 11.78
CA ALA A 14 15.74 6.14 10.56
C ALA A 14 14.28 6.59 10.64
N CYS A 15 13.97 7.58 11.48
CA CYS A 15 12.60 8.04 11.68
C CYS A 15 12.07 8.70 10.40
N ILE A 16 10.87 8.29 9.97
CA ILE A 16 10.21 8.86 8.78
C ILE A 16 9.21 9.96 9.11
N CYS A 17 8.87 10.17 10.39
CA CYS A 17 7.81 11.09 10.81
C CYS A 17 8.01 12.52 10.29
N GLN A 18 9.27 12.95 10.14
CA GLN A 18 9.61 14.27 9.61
C GLN A 18 9.20 14.47 8.14
N TRP A 19 8.86 13.40 7.42
CA TRP A 19 8.40 13.44 6.03
C TRP A 19 6.94 13.04 5.88
N ILE A 20 6.26 12.69 6.98
CA ILE A 20 4.84 12.32 6.95
C ILE A 20 4.01 13.60 6.89
N VAL A 21 3.07 13.63 5.96
CA VAL A 21 2.08 14.70 5.80
C VAL A 21 0.70 14.08 5.98
N PRO A 22 -0.17 14.62 6.86
CA PRO A 22 -1.57 14.21 6.95
C PRO A 22 -2.33 14.54 5.66
N LEU A 23 -3.08 13.57 5.15
CA LEU A 23 -3.80 13.61 3.88
C LEU A 23 -5.22 13.11 4.10
N ALA A 24 -6.19 13.89 3.64
CA ALA A 24 -7.59 13.49 3.66
C ALA A 24 -7.92 12.62 2.44
N ASN A 25 -8.39 11.39 2.67
CA ASN A 25 -8.88 10.48 1.64
C ASN A 25 -10.34 10.11 1.91
N GLU A 26 -11.18 10.07 0.87
CA GLU A 26 -12.57 9.59 1.00
C GLU A 26 -12.63 8.07 0.89
N VAL A 27 -11.80 7.50 0.02
CA VAL A 27 -11.60 6.07 -0.15
C VAL A 27 -10.89 5.55 1.08
N GLU A 28 -11.54 4.67 1.83
CA GLU A 28 -10.90 4.03 2.97
C GLU A 28 -9.92 2.94 2.50
N LEU A 29 -8.69 2.96 3.01
CA LEU A 29 -7.72 1.90 2.75
C LEU A 29 -7.66 0.91 3.91
N ILE A 30 -7.73 -0.38 3.57
CA ILE A 30 -7.37 -1.47 4.49
C ILE A 30 -6.11 -2.13 3.96
N ILE A 31 -5.07 -2.21 4.78
CA ILE A 31 -3.83 -2.90 4.46
C ILE A 31 -3.79 -4.19 5.27
N LEU A 32 -3.87 -5.33 4.60
CA LEU A 32 -3.66 -6.64 5.19
C LEU A 32 -2.17 -6.99 5.03
N GLN A 33 -1.42 -6.78 6.10
CA GLN A 33 0.02 -6.93 6.12
C GLN A 33 0.41 -8.32 6.63
N HIS A 34 1.24 -9.01 5.86
CA HIS A 34 1.79 -10.28 6.30
C HIS A 34 2.71 -10.08 7.52
N MET A 35 2.58 -10.91 8.56
CA MET A 35 3.37 -10.82 9.80
C MET A 35 4.90 -10.63 9.62
N SER A 36 5.51 -11.32 8.65
CA SER A 36 6.94 -11.20 8.33
C SER A 36 7.38 -9.87 7.68
N GLU A 37 6.46 -9.00 7.30
CA GLU A 37 6.75 -7.66 6.76
C GLU A 37 6.73 -6.59 7.88
N GLU A 38 6.10 -6.85 9.02
CA GLU A 38 5.91 -5.87 10.13
C GLU A 38 7.22 -5.20 10.57
N HIS A 39 8.26 -6.01 10.78
CA HIS A 39 9.56 -5.52 11.26
C HIS A 39 10.53 -5.17 10.13
N ARG A 40 10.08 -5.16 8.87
CA ARG A 40 11.00 -4.87 7.77
C ARG A 40 11.44 -3.41 7.79
N PRO A 41 12.75 -3.15 7.61
CA PRO A 41 13.29 -1.79 7.53
C PRO A 41 12.63 -0.93 6.46
N LEU A 42 12.04 -1.55 5.44
CA LEU A 42 11.38 -0.94 4.29
C LEU A 42 9.86 -1.00 4.31
N GLY A 43 9.20 -1.34 5.44
CA GLY A 43 7.73 -1.40 5.50
C GLY A 43 7.08 -0.07 5.08
N THR A 44 6.62 0.01 3.83
CA THR A 44 6.06 1.21 3.18
C THR A 44 4.58 1.40 3.49
N ALA A 45 3.87 0.33 3.87
CA ALA A 45 2.51 0.38 4.40
C ALA A 45 2.36 1.42 5.53
N ARG A 46 3.43 1.61 6.31
CA ARG A 46 3.46 2.58 7.40
C ARG A 46 3.44 4.04 6.95
N ILE A 47 3.85 4.34 5.71
CA ILE A 47 3.70 5.70 5.16
C ILE A 47 2.22 5.98 4.96
N LEU A 48 1.47 5.05 4.35
CA LEU A 48 0.02 5.17 4.18
C LEU A 48 -0.70 5.31 5.53
N ASN A 49 -0.43 4.41 6.46
CA ASN A 49 -1.11 4.38 7.77
C ASN A 49 -0.81 5.59 8.66
N LEU A 50 0.28 6.32 8.42
CA LEU A 50 0.61 7.54 9.16
C LEU A 50 0.18 8.82 8.43
N SER A 51 -0.04 8.75 7.12
CA SER A 51 -0.38 9.91 6.29
C SER A 51 -1.88 10.03 6.07
N LEU A 52 -2.60 8.93 5.86
CA LEU A 52 -4.01 8.95 5.46
C LEU A 52 -4.94 9.00 6.66
N ASN A 53 -6.01 9.79 6.57
CA ASN A 53 -7.05 9.89 7.60
C ASN A 53 -7.88 8.61 7.71
N HIS A 54 -8.17 7.94 6.59
CA HIS A 54 -8.96 6.71 6.55
C HIS A 54 -8.08 5.55 6.06
N CYS A 55 -7.23 5.04 6.94
CA CYS A 55 -6.37 3.91 6.66
C CYS A 55 -6.24 3.00 7.89
N THR A 56 -6.51 1.72 7.71
CA THR A 56 -6.39 0.68 8.74
C THR A 56 -5.37 -0.35 8.29
N CYS A 57 -4.42 -0.71 9.15
CA CYS A 57 -3.47 -1.79 8.89
C CYS A 57 -3.72 -2.95 9.85
N LEU A 58 -3.99 -4.14 9.31
CA LEU A 58 -4.17 -5.37 10.07
C LEU A 58 -3.04 -6.34 9.74
N ILE A 59 -2.45 -6.96 10.75
CA ILE A 59 -1.30 -7.84 10.60
C ILE A 59 -1.74 -9.29 10.80
N GLY A 60 -1.41 -10.17 9.85
CA GLY A 60 -1.87 -11.55 9.89
C GLY A 60 -1.32 -12.42 8.76
N GLU A 61 -1.89 -13.60 8.60
CA GLU A 61 -1.66 -14.50 7.46
C GLU A 61 -2.98 -15.11 6.96
N ASP A 62 -3.93 -15.36 7.86
CA ASP A 62 -5.33 -15.67 7.58
C ASP A 62 -6.22 -14.65 8.31
N PHE A 63 -7.14 -14.02 7.59
CA PHE A 63 -8.05 -13.00 8.12
C PHE A 63 -9.52 -13.45 8.11
N SER A 64 -9.81 -14.74 7.86
CA SER A 64 -11.17 -15.27 7.84
C SER A 64 -11.95 -14.97 9.12
N ASP A 65 -11.30 -15.17 10.27
CA ASP A 65 -11.88 -14.96 11.61
C ASP A 65 -11.44 -13.63 12.26
N SER A 66 -10.91 -12.69 11.47
CA SER A 66 -10.50 -11.39 12.00
C SER A 66 -11.72 -10.53 12.33
N GLU A 67 -12.07 -10.41 13.61
CA GLU A 67 -13.18 -9.58 14.08
C GLU A 67 -13.09 -8.14 13.55
N ALA A 68 -11.90 -7.54 13.58
CA ALA A 68 -11.67 -6.19 13.08
C ALA A 68 -11.90 -6.06 11.57
N LEU A 69 -11.44 -7.03 10.77
CA LEU A 69 -11.70 -7.01 9.33
C LEU A 69 -13.19 -7.24 9.03
N ASN A 70 -13.79 -8.25 9.66
CA ASN A 70 -15.18 -8.62 9.41
C ASN A 70 -16.14 -7.50 9.79
N ALA A 71 -15.89 -6.77 10.89
CA ALA A 71 -16.65 -5.58 11.23
C ALA A 71 -16.57 -4.49 10.15
N LEU A 72 -15.43 -4.33 9.47
CA LEU A 72 -15.29 -3.42 8.34
C LEU A 72 -15.96 -3.97 7.07
N LEU A 73 -15.99 -5.28 6.86
CA LEU A 73 -16.63 -5.88 5.68
C LEU A 73 -18.16 -5.95 5.76
N GLU A 74 -18.72 -5.87 6.98
CA GLU A 74 -20.17 -5.86 7.22
C GLU A 74 -20.80 -4.46 7.04
N ASP A 75 -19.98 -3.42 6.93
CA ASP A 75 -20.43 -2.03 6.80
C ASP A 75 -21.01 -1.75 5.41
N ASP A 76 -22.34 -1.76 5.33
CA ASP A 76 -23.10 -1.61 4.10
C ASP A 76 -23.02 -0.22 3.47
N ALA A 77 -22.47 0.78 4.17
CA ALA A 77 -22.19 2.10 3.61
C ALA A 77 -21.02 2.07 2.62
N TYR A 78 -20.24 0.99 2.60
CA TYR A 78 -19.08 0.84 1.73
C TYR A 78 -19.28 -0.23 0.66
N GLN A 79 -18.61 -0.01 -0.47
CA GLN A 79 -18.36 -1.01 -1.49
C GLN A 79 -16.88 -1.40 -1.41
N HIS A 80 -16.64 -2.69 -1.19
CA HIS A 80 -15.30 -3.23 -0.98
C HIS A 80 -14.69 -3.71 -2.29
N PHE A 81 -13.40 -3.43 -2.46
CA PHE A 81 -12.60 -3.95 -3.57
C PHE A 81 -11.25 -4.43 -3.06
N ILE A 82 -10.71 -5.48 -3.66
CA ILE A 82 -9.35 -5.94 -3.40
C ILE A 82 -8.44 -5.50 -4.54
N LEU A 83 -7.39 -4.75 -4.22
CA LEU A 83 -6.35 -4.41 -5.18
C LEU A 83 -5.44 -5.62 -5.38
N TYR A 84 -5.80 -6.46 -6.35
CA TYR A 84 -5.07 -7.67 -6.68
C TYR A 84 -5.22 -8.01 -8.17
N PRO A 85 -4.12 -8.09 -8.93
CA PRO A 85 -4.20 -8.41 -10.35
C PRO A 85 -4.56 -9.90 -10.52
N SER A 86 -5.80 -10.16 -10.90
CA SER A 86 -6.28 -11.47 -11.35
C SER A 86 -6.85 -11.38 -12.77
N GLU A 87 -7.02 -12.50 -13.46
CA GLU A 87 -7.61 -12.53 -14.81
C GLU A 87 -9.02 -11.92 -14.86
N GLN A 88 -9.75 -11.98 -13.75
CA GLN A 88 -11.11 -11.44 -13.61
C GLN A 88 -11.14 -10.01 -13.07
N SER A 89 -9.98 -9.41 -12.77
CA SER A 89 -9.92 -8.07 -12.17
C SER A 89 -10.30 -6.98 -13.17
N SER A 90 -11.21 -6.08 -12.77
CA SER A 90 -11.55 -4.89 -13.53
C SER A 90 -10.52 -3.78 -13.29
N CYS A 91 -10.39 -2.85 -14.24
CA CYS A 91 -9.46 -1.75 -14.10
C CYS A 91 -10.01 -0.73 -13.09
N LEU A 92 -9.20 -0.33 -12.10
CA LEU A 92 -9.65 0.58 -11.04
C LEU A 92 -10.16 1.93 -11.59
N SER A 93 -9.59 2.39 -12.71
CA SER A 93 -10.00 3.63 -13.38
C SER A 93 -11.45 3.60 -13.89
N THR A 94 -12.10 2.44 -13.97
CA THR A 94 -13.52 2.36 -14.35
C THR A 94 -14.45 2.60 -13.17
N LEU A 95 -13.96 2.53 -11.92
CA LEU A 95 -14.80 2.78 -10.73
C LEU A 95 -15.23 4.24 -10.60
N SER A 96 -14.42 5.19 -11.09
CA SER A 96 -14.75 6.62 -11.08
C SER A 96 -15.67 7.05 -12.23
N ALA A 97 -15.74 6.25 -13.30
CA ALA A 97 -16.53 6.57 -14.49
C ALA A 97 -18.01 6.16 -14.38
N ASP A 98 -18.34 5.22 -13.49
CA ASP A 98 -19.72 4.80 -13.21
C ASP A 98 -20.38 5.75 -12.19
N GLU A 99 -20.56 7.02 -12.55
CA GLU A 99 -21.31 8.02 -11.76
C GLU A 99 -22.81 7.65 -11.58
N SER A 100 -23.28 6.55 -12.17
CA SER A 100 -24.71 6.26 -12.34
C SER A 100 -25.33 5.22 -11.40
N ALA A 101 -24.65 4.66 -10.38
CA ALA A 101 -25.34 3.61 -9.58
C ALA A 101 -24.95 3.35 -8.12
N SER A 102 -23.89 3.92 -7.54
CA SER A 102 -23.50 3.58 -6.16
C SER A 102 -23.38 4.80 -5.25
N VAL A 103 -24.31 4.93 -4.29
CA VAL A 103 -24.26 5.92 -3.19
C VAL A 103 -23.19 5.54 -2.14
N LYS A 104 -22.61 4.34 -2.24
CA LYS A 104 -21.71 3.79 -1.24
C LYS A 104 -20.30 4.37 -1.38
N LYS A 105 -19.65 4.59 -0.24
CA LYS A 105 -18.23 4.95 -0.17
C LYS A 105 -17.38 3.78 -0.66
N ILE A 106 -16.16 4.06 -1.13
CA ILE A 106 -15.25 3.00 -1.60
C ILE A 106 -14.30 2.61 -0.46
N ARG A 107 -14.10 1.30 -0.27
CA ARG A 107 -13.09 0.75 0.62
C ARG A 107 -12.18 -0.19 -0.16
N LEU A 108 -10.90 0.12 -0.23
CA LEU A 108 -9.93 -0.62 -1.02
C LEU A 108 -8.97 -1.40 -0.11
N ILE A 109 -8.86 -2.70 -0.36
CA ILE A 109 -8.07 -3.64 0.42
C ILE A 109 -6.77 -3.94 -0.33
N LEU A 110 -5.62 -3.68 0.30
CA LEU A 110 -4.28 -3.97 -0.20
C LEU A 110 -3.69 -5.15 0.55
N LEU A 111 -3.07 -6.08 -0.19
CA LEU A 111 -2.34 -7.21 0.40
C LEU A 111 -0.84 -6.88 0.44
N ASP A 112 -0.32 -6.56 1.63
CA ASP A 112 1.10 -6.19 1.82
C ASP A 112 1.95 -7.43 2.14
N GLY A 113 2.72 -7.86 1.15
CA GLY A 113 3.59 -9.01 1.23
C GLY A 113 4.39 -9.20 -0.05
N THR A 114 5.34 -10.15 -0.05
CA THR A 114 5.83 -10.66 -1.32
C THR A 114 4.68 -11.31 -2.09
N TRP A 115 4.74 -11.40 -3.42
CA TRP A 115 3.69 -12.03 -4.24
C TRP A 115 3.21 -13.38 -3.70
N LYS A 116 4.14 -14.26 -3.31
CA LYS A 116 3.83 -15.56 -2.70
C LYS A 116 3.05 -15.43 -1.38
N LYS A 117 3.39 -14.43 -0.56
CA LYS A 117 2.74 -14.16 0.73
C LYS A 117 1.38 -13.51 0.55
N ALA A 118 1.26 -12.52 -0.34
CA ALA A 118 -0.02 -11.90 -0.68
C ALA A 118 -1.00 -12.94 -1.25
N TYR A 119 -0.53 -13.79 -2.16
CA TYR A 119 -1.32 -14.90 -2.67
C TYR A 119 -1.76 -15.87 -1.56
N LYS A 120 -0.87 -16.22 -0.63
CA LYS A 120 -1.20 -17.06 0.51
C LYS A 120 -2.25 -16.41 1.42
N MET A 121 -2.10 -15.12 1.74
CA MET A 121 -3.09 -14.37 2.54
C MET A 121 -4.46 -14.37 1.86
N TRP A 122 -4.50 -14.12 0.55
CA TRP A 122 -5.72 -14.19 -0.22
C TRP A 122 -6.34 -15.59 -0.21
N GLN A 123 -5.54 -16.65 -0.44
CA GLN A 123 -6.02 -18.02 -0.46
C GLN A 123 -6.61 -18.47 0.88
N LEU A 124 -6.00 -18.07 2.00
CA LEU A 124 -6.45 -18.46 3.33
C LEU A 124 -7.67 -17.66 3.79
N SER A 125 -7.73 -16.37 3.47
CA SER A 125 -8.78 -15.46 3.96
C SER A 125 -10.06 -15.62 3.14
N THR A 126 -10.88 -16.59 3.50
CA THR A 126 -12.09 -16.99 2.74
C THR A 126 -13.13 -15.88 2.62
N ASN A 127 -13.22 -15.00 3.62
CA ASN A 127 -14.05 -13.78 3.61
C ASN A 127 -13.69 -12.80 2.48
N LEU A 128 -12.47 -12.86 1.95
CA LEU A 128 -12.04 -12.02 0.83
C LEU A 128 -12.52 -12.52 -0.53
N HIS A 129 -12.91 -13.79 -0.67
CA HIS A 129 -13.17 -14.42 -1.98
C HIS A 129 -14.45 -13.91 -2.65
N ALA A 130 -15.40 -13.39 -1.85
CA ALA A 130 -16.63 -12.79 -2.37
C ALA A 130 -16.44 -11.34 -2.83
N ILE A 131 -15.31 -10.71 -2.49
CA ILE A 131 -15.05 -9.30 -2.78
C ILE A 131 -14.49 -9.17 -4.21
N PRO A 132 -15.03 -8.26 -5.05
CA PRO A 132 -14.51 -8.05 -6.39
C PRO A 132 -13.05 -7.57 -6.36
N THR A 133 -12.24 -8.09 -7.28
CA THR A 133 -10.85 -7.68 -7.45
C THR A 133 -10.73 -6.58 -8.50
N VAL A 134 -9.83 -5.64 -8.25
CA VAL A 134 -9.47 -4.56 -9.17
C VAL A 134 -7.97 -4.54 -9.37
N LYS A 135 -7.54 -4.06 -10.53
CA LYS A 135 -6.13 -3.87 -10.87
C LYS A 135 -5.85 -2.43 -11.25
N LEU A 136 -4.61 -2.02 -11.00
CA LEU A 136 -4.10 -0.77 -11.54
C LEU A 136 -3.89 -0.89 -13.06
N PRO A 137 -4.00 0.22 -13.81
CA PRO A 137 -3.67 0.25 -15.23
C PRO A 137 -2.23 -0.24 -15.50
N GLU A 138 -2.01 -0.93 -16.61
CA GLU A 138 -0.69 -1.46 -16.99
C GLU A 138 0.29 -0.35 -17.41
N ASN A 139 -0.23 0.78 -17.90
CA ASN A 139 0.56 1.95 -18.33
C ASN A 139 0.37 3.13 -17.38
N LEU A 140 0.60 2.92 -16.08
CA LEU A 140 0.67 4.03 -15.14
C LEU A 140 1.86 4.94 -15.51
N GLN A 141 1.61 5.99 -16.28
CA GLN A 141 2.58 7.06 -16.46
C GLN A 141 2.67 7.86 -15.15
N GLY A 142 3.68 7.59 -14.34
CA GLY A 142 3.87 8.27 -13.06
C GLY A 142 5.30 8.16 -12.54
N HIS A 143 6.15 9.09 -12.99
CA HIS A 143 7.27 9.76 -12.31
C HIS A 143 8.22 9.07 -11.29
N TYR A 144 8.18 7.76 -11.03
CA TYR A 144 8.89 7.22 -9.87
C TYR A 144 9.57 5.86 -10.02
N THR A 145 10.59 5.78 -10.87
CA THR A 145 11.50 4.62 -10.95
C THR A 145 12.59 4.67 -9.88
N ILE A 146 12.24 4.57 -8.58
CA ILE A 146 13.27 4.53 -7.51
C ILE A 146 13.62 3.09 -7.07
N ARG A 147 12.99 2.07 -7.65
CA ARG A 147 13.37 0.67 -7.39
C ARG A 147 13.52 -0.13 -8.67
N LYS A 148 14.60 -0.93 -8.76
CA LYS A 148 14.60 -2.17 -9.55
C LYS A 148 13.56 -3.09 -8.90
N ALA A 149 12.31 -2.95 -9.34
CA ALA A 149 11.27 -3.91 -9.05
C ALA A 149 11.70 -5.27 -9.64
N PRO A 150 11.42 -6.42 -8.99
CA PRO A 150 11.78 -7.75 -9.52
C PRO A 150 11.21 -8.03 -10.92
N SER A 151 10.18 -7.28 -11.30
CA SER A 151 9.58 -7.18 -12.64
C SER A 151 9.09 -5.74 -12.84
N GLU A 152 8.90 -5.29 -14.08
CA GLU A 152 8.44 -3.93 -14.43
C GLU A 152 7.12 -3.52 -13.73
N ASN A 153 6.34 -4.48 -13.22
CA ASN A 153 5.02 -4.27 -12.62
C ASN A 153 4.95 -4.44 -11.09
N SER A 154 6.08 -4.60 -10.37
CA SER A 154 6.03 -4.80 -8.92
C SER A 154 6.13 -3.48 -8.14
N LEU A 155 4.98 -2.91 -7.81
CA LEU A 155 4.86 -1.73 -6.95
C LEU A 155 5.06 -2.08 -5.47
N SER A 156 5.61 -1.15 -4.69
CA SER A 156 5.52 -1.19 -3.24
C SER A 156 4.12 -0.78 -2.77
N THR A 157 3.77 -1.11 -1.53
CA THR A 157 2.43 -0.84 -0.99
C THR A 157 2.07 0.64 -0.98
N VAL A 158 3.03 1.54 -0.70
CA VAL A 158 2.80 2.99 -0.78
C VAL A 158 2.57 3.47 -2.22
N GLU A 159 3.28 2.90 -3.20
CA GLU A 159 3.07 3.23 -4.62
C GLU A 159 1.71 2.72 -5.09
N ALA A 160 1.34 1.49 -4.71
CA ALA A 160 0.02 0.94 -5.01
C ALA A 160 -1.10 1.78 -4.40
N GLY A 161 -0.96 2.20 -3.14
CA GLY A 161 -1.90 3.10 -2.47
C GLY A 161 -1.98 4.48 -3.12
N TYR A 162 -0.83 5.09 -3.45
CA TYR A 162 -0.77 6.36 -4.18
C TYR A 162 -1.51 6.26 -5.52
N HIS A 163 -1.18 5.29 -6.37
CA HIS A 163 -1.81 5.17 -7.68
C HIS A 163 -3.31 4.88 -7.57
N ALA A 164 -3.70 4.04 -6.62
CA ALA A 164 -5.11 3.75 -6.41
C ALA A 164 -5.91 4.98 -5.98
N LEU A 165 -5.42 5.73 -5.01
CA LEU A 165 -6.06 6.94 -4.53
C LEU A 165 -6.10 8.03 -5.61
N SER A 166 -4.99 8.26 -6.34
CA SER A 166 -4.95 9.25 -7.42
C SER A 166 -5.87 8.92 -8.60
N LEU A 167 -6.21 7.64 -8.81
CA LEU A 167 -7.18 7.22 -9.84
C LEU A 167 -8.63 7.44 -9.41
N VAL A 168 -8.93 7.26 -8.13
CA VAL A 168 -10.31 7.32 -7.60
C VAL A 168 -10.66 8.71 -7.08
N GLU A 169 -9.68 9.47 -6.60
CA GLU A 169 -9.81 10.83 -6.07
C GLU A 169 -8.86 11.79 -6.83
N PRO A 170 -9.06 12.03 -8.13
CA PRO A 170 -8.12 12.78 -8.97
C PRO A 170 -7.95 14.26 -8.58
N ASP A 171 -8.90 14.83 -7.84
CA ASP A 171 -8.85 16.21 -7.36
C ASP A 171 -8.00 16.39 -6.10
N LYS A 172 -7.49 15.29 -5.50
CA LYS A 172 -6.66 15.33 -4.30
C LYS A 172 -5.19 15.06 -4.62
N ASP A 173 -4.31 15.75 -3.90
CA ASP A 173 -2.87 15.57 -4.02
C ASP A 173 -2.35 14.51 -3.04
N PHE A 174 -1.91 13.38 -3.59
CA PHE A 174 -1.27 12.29 -2.85
C PHE A 174 0.24 12.20 -3.05
N GLU A 175 0.87 13.14 -3.78
CA GLU A 175 2.34 13.21 -3.96
C GLU A 175 3.16 13.19 -2.65
N PRO A 176 2.67 13.72 -1.51
CA PRO A 176 3.39 13.62 -0.26
C PRO A 176 3.70 12.16 0.17
N LEU A 177 2.89 11.18 -0.25
CA LEU A 177 3.17 9.75 -0.01
C LEU A 177 4.46 9.30 -0.71
N LEU A 178 4.61 9.65 -1.99
CA LEU A 178 5.80 9.34 -2.79
C LEU A 178 7.01 10.14 -2.32
N THR A 179 6.80 11.39 -1.88
CA THR A 179 7.86 12.21 -1.29
C THR A 179 8.42 11.58 -0.01
N ALA A 180 7.55 11.11 0.89
CA ALA A 180 7.98 10.39 2.10
C ALA A 180 8.72 9.09 1.74
N PHE A 181 8.22 8.37 0.73
CA PHE A 181 8.84 7.14 0.26
C PHE A 181 10.25 7.38 -0.31
N LYS A 182 10.40 8.40 -1.17
CA LYS A 182 11.70 8.87 -1.68
C LYS A 182 12.70 9.04 -0.56
N LYS A 183 12.33 9.83 0.44
CA LYS A 183 13.22 10.24 1.52
C LYS A 183 13.63 9.05 2.37
N MET A 184 12.72 8.10 2.57
CA MET A 184 13.04 6.83 3.22
C MET A 184 14.09 6.03 2.42
N ILE A 185 13.97 5.97 1.08
CA ILE A 185 14.94 5.27 0.23
C ILE A 185 16.29 6.00 0.20
N GLU A 186 16.29 7.32 -0.01
CA GLU A 186 17.50 8.16 0.02
C GLU A 186 18.28 7.95 1.33
N PHE A 187 17.57 7.94 2.46
CA PHE A 187 18.17 7.65 3.75
C PHE A 187 18.78 6.25 3.80
N GLN A 188 18.07 5.23 3.32
CA GLN A 188 18.57 3.86 3.33
C GLN A 188 19.84 3.72 2.47
N ILE A 189 19.85 4.32 1.27
CA ILE A 189 21.01 4.33 0.38
C ILE A 189 22.21 4.98 1.08
N ALA A 190 22.01 6.11 1.76
CA ALA A 190 23.06 6.81 2.50
C ALA A 190 23.63 6.00 3.69
N GLN A 191 22.90 4.99 4.19
CA GLN A 191 23.39 4.08 5.23
C GLN A 191 24.05 2.80 4.67
N MET A 192 24.02 2.57 3.35
CA MET A 192 24.67 1.41 2.74
C MET A 192 26.20 1.60 2.74
N PRO A 193 26.99 0.53 2.97
CA PRO A 193 28.43 0.60 2.77
C PRO A 193 28.79 1.00 1.32
N PRO A 194 29.92 1.70 1.10
CA PRO A 194 30.39 2.03 -0.25
C PRO A 194 30.45 0.78 -1.13
N GLY A 195 30.03 0.85 -2.40
CA GLY A 195 30.02 -0.29 -3.31
C GLY A 195 28.73 -1.12 -3.31
N VAL A 196 27.93 -1.11 -2.24
CA VAL A 196 26.72 -1.96 -2.13
C VAL A 196 25.59 -1.45 -2.99
N PHE A 197 25.38 -0.13 -3.03
CA PHE A 197 24.39 0.47 -3.90
C PHE A 197 24.75 0.25 -5.38
N GLU A 198 26.00 0.52 -5.76
CA GLU A 198 26.46 0.33 -7.15
C GLU A 198 26.33 -1.14 -7.59
N LYS A 199 26.72 -2.08 -6.73
CA LYS A 199 26.66 -3.52 -7.01
C LYS A 199 25.24 -4.05 -7.18
N ASN A 200 24.28 -3.56 -6.40
CA ASN A 200 22.91 -4.07 -6.39
C ASN A 200 21.95 -3.29 -7.32
N TYR A 201 22.25 -2.02 -7.60
CA TYR A 201 21.31 -1.11 -8.26
C TYR A 201 21.87 -0.42 -9.52
N LEU A 202 23.19 -0.29 -9.69
CA LEU A 202 23.80 0.29 -10.91
C LEU A 202 24.34 -0.76 -11.89
N LYS A 203 24.58 -2.01 -11.46
CA LYS A 203 24.83 -3.10 -12.40
C LYS A 203 23.53 -3.56 -13.05
N GLY A 204 23.20 -2.91 -14.16
CA GLY A 204 22.35 -3.44 -15.22
C GLY A 204 23.16 -3.37 -16.51
N GLU A 205 23.89 -4.45 -16.80
CA GLU A 205 24.12 -4.91 -18.16
C GLU A 205 23.47 -6.29 -18.26
#